data_AF-A0A2R6KFH5-F1
#
_entry.id   AF-A0A2R6KFH5-F1
#
_cell.length_a   1.000
_cell.length_b   1.000
_cell.length_c   1.000
_cell.angle_alpha   90.00
_cell.angle_beta   90.00
_cell.angle_gamma   90.00
#
_symmetry.space_group_name_H-M   'P 1'
#
loop_
_entity.id
_entity.type
_entity.pdbx_description
1 polymer ?
#
loop_
_entity_poly.entity_id
_entity_poly.type
_entity_poly.pdbx_seq_one_letter_code
_entity_poly.pdbx_strand_id
1 'polypeptide(L)'
;MEAREASSNQTASTGTIKPVRPFGRSMRSEDDIRERIAELEDAYDRTDPPTSEMEDEAEVAILRAIEELEWVLEQHDAADGFTT
;
A
#
# COMPACT_ATOMS: atom_id res chain seq x y z
N MET A 1 34.43 0.08 -44.26
CA MET A 1 34.16 0.54 -42.88
C MET A 1 32.73 1.08 -42.91
N GLU A 2 31.73 0.21 -42.90
CA GLU A 2 31.30 -0.64 -41.77
C GLU A 2 30.57 0.17 -40.69
N ALA A 3 29.46 -0.40 -40.25
CA ALA A 3 28.32 0.17 -39.56
C ALA A 3 28.64 0.88 -38.23
N ARG A 4 27.68 1.70 -37.76
CA ARG A 4 26.87 1.45 -36.55
C ARG A 4 25.94 2.64 -36.32
N GLU A 5 24.65 2.46 -36.59
CA GLU A 5 23.61 2.01 -35.64
C GLU A 5 22.94 3.19 -34.93
N ALA A 6 21.64 3.23 -35.14
CA ALA A 6 20.70 4.07 -34.41
C ALA A 6 20.84 3.84 -32.90
N SER A 7 20.70 4.92 -32.13
CA SER A 7 20.19 4.80 -30.78
C SER A 7 19.38 6.04 -30.41
N SER A 8 18.19 6.12 -31.00
CA SER A 8 17.04 6.56 -30.24
C SER A 8 16.80 5.50 -29.16
N ASN A 9 17.18 5.81 -27.93
CA ASN A 9 16.86 5.00 -26.76
C ASN A 9 16.88 5.98 -25.57
N GLN A 10 15.90 6.08 -24.70
CA GLN A 10 14.64 5.40 -24.50
C GLN A 10 13.91 6.28 -23.49
N THR A 11 12.60 6.36 -23.63
CA THR A 11 11.68 6.78 -22.59
C THR A 11 12.01 6.11 -21.26
N ALA A 12 12.59 6.85 -20.31
CA ALA A 12 12.64 6.42 -18.93
C ALA A 12 11.34 6.87 -18.25
N SER A 13 10.43 5.91 -18.22
CA SER A 13 9.22 5.75 -17.44
C SER A 13 8.88 6.84 -16.42
N THR A 14 7.66 7.33 -16.56
CA THR A 14 6.73 7.78 -15.53
C THR A 14 6.89 6.97 -14.23
N GLY A 15 7.81 7.40 -13.37
CA GLY A 15 7.78 7.07 -11.95
C GLY A 15 7.15 8.24 -11.24
N THR A 16 5.81 8.31 -11.21
CA THR A 16 5.12 9.15 -10.23
C THR A 16 5.45 8.54 -8.87
N ILE A 17 6.55 9.00 -8.27
CA ILE A 17 6.84 8.73 -6.86
C ILE A 17 5.71 9.44 -6.12
N LYS A 18 4.68 8.69 -5.71
CA LYS A 18 3.64 9.23 -4.84
C LYS A 18 4.36 9.81 -3.63
N PRO A 19 4.13 11.09 -3.29
CA PRO A 19 4.76 11.66 -2.10
C PRO A 19 4.25 10.87 -0.91
N VAL A 20 5.11 10.05 -0.30
CA VAL A 20 4.85 9.42 1.00
C VAL A 20 4.60 10.56 1.99
N ARG A 21 3.32 10.80 2.28
CA ARG A 21 2.89 11.92 3.12
C ARG A 21 3.37 11.66 4.55
N PRO A 22 3.79 12.69 5.30
CA PRO A 22 4.17 12.52 6.68
C PRO A 22 2.93 12.13 7.51
N PHE A 23 2.85 10.84 7.83
CA PHE A 23 1.93 10.26 8.81
C PHE A 23 1.95 11.12 10.09
N GLY A 24 0.82 11.73 10.44
CA GLY A 24 0.73 12.52 11.67
C GLY A 24 -0.48 13.44 11.82
N ARG A 25 -1.26 13.69 10.77
CA ARG A 25 -2.56 14.39 10.89
C ARG A 25 -3.67 13.86 9.97
N SER A 26 -3.31 12.98 9.03
CA SER A 26 -4.17 12.53 7.91
C SER A 26 -4.71 11.10 8.05
N MET A 27 -4.20 10.25 8.95
CA MET A 27 -4.77 8.91 9.21
C MET A 27 -6.22 8.91 9.77
N ARG A 28 -6.92 10.05 9.70
CA ARG A 28 -8.34 10.23 10.01
C ARG A 28 -9.24 10.15 8.78
N SER A 29 -8.69 10.23 7.57
CA SER A 29 -9.47 10.25 6.32
C SER A 29 -9.53 8.86 5.70
N GLU A 30 -10.67 8.54 5.08
CA GLU A 30 -10.93 7.26 4.41
C GLU A 30 -9.88 6.92 3.35
N ASP A 31 -9.49 7.89 2.52
CA ASP A 31 -8.44 7.73 1.51
C ASP A 31 -7.07 7.38 2.12
N ASP A 32 -6.71 8.02 3.24
CA ASP A 32 -5.45 7.76 3.95
C ASP A 32 -5.46 6.35 4.58
N ILE A 33 -6.61 5.88 5.06
CA ILE A 33 -6.79 4.52 5.60
C ILE A 33 -6.66 3.49 4.47
N ARG A 34 -7.31 3.72 3.33
CA ARG A 34 -7.20 2.84 2.15
C ARG A 34 -5.77 2.76 1.60
N GLU A 35 -5.06 3.88 1.56
CA GLU A 35 -3.64 3.89 1.16
C GLU A 35 -2.80 3.06 2.13
N ARG A 36 -3.05 3.16 3.44
CA ARG A 36 -2.32 2.39 4.43
C ARG A 36 -2.61 0.88 4.38
N ILE A 37 -3.86 0.48 4.10
CA ILE A 37 -4.21 -0.93 3.87
C ILE A 37 -3.43 -1.47 2.68
N ALA A 38 -3.42 -0.77 1.54
CA ALA A 38 -2.69 -1.21 0.36
C ALA A 38 -1.18 -1.37 0.60
N GLU A 39 -0.57 -0.50 1.41
CA GLU A 39 0.84 -0.66 1.82
C GLU A 39 1.07 -1.91 2.70
N LEU A 40 0.11 -2.25 3.56
CA LEU A 40 0.19 -3.42 4.42
C LEU A 40 -0.04 -4.72 3.64
N GLU A 41 -0.97 -4.73 2.69
CA GLU A 41 -1.19 -5.84 1.76
C GLU A 41 0.06 -6.10 0.91
N ASP A 42 0.69 -5.06 0.35
CA ASP A 42 1.93 -5.20 -0.41
C ASP A 42 3.11 -5.67 0.47
N ALA A 43 3.12 -5.30 1.75
CA ALA A 43 4.08 -5.83 2.72
C ALA A 43 3.83 -7.31 3.02
N TYR A 44 2.57 -7.73 3.14
CA TYR A 44 2.18 -9.13 3.34
C TYR A 44 2.58 -9.99 2.13
N ASP A 45 2.24 -9.56 0.91
CA ASP A 45 2.54 -10.26 -0.34
C ASP A 45 4.03 -10.52 -0.56
N ARG A 46 4.90 -9.61 -0.09
CA ARG A 46 6.37 -9.79 -0.18
C ARG A 46 6.90 -10.92 0.71
N THR A 47 6.10 -11.40 1.65
CA THR A 47 6.46 -12.43 2.63
C THR A 47 6.03 -13.83 2.18
N ASP A 48 5.37 -13.97 1.02
CA ASP A 48 4.95 -15.26 0.45
C ASP A 48 6.05 -15.92 -0.44
N PRO A 49 6.53 -17.14 -0.15
CA PRO A 49 6.10 -18.02 0.94
C PRO A 49 6.78 -17.69 2.28
N PRO A 50 6.09 -17.82 3.42
CA PRO A 50 6.67 -17.59 4.73
C PRO A 50 7.89 -18.49 4.92
N THR A 51 9.04 -17.91 5.28
CA THR A 51 10.30 -18.66 5.40
C THR A 51 10.68 -18.97 6.85
N SER A 52 9.96 -18.46 7.86
CA SER A 52 10.25 -18.72 9.29
C SER A 52 9.10 -18.35 10.28
N GLU A 53 9.10 -18.96 11.49
CA GLU A 53 8.16 -18.61 12.58
C GLU A 53 8.26 -17.14 13.06
N MET A 54 9.42 -16.49 12.90
CA MET A 54 9.56 -15.06 13.20
C MET A 54 8.86 -14.17 12.15
N GLU A 55 8.78 -14.63 10.90
CA GLU A 55 7.96 -13.99 9.87
C GLU A 55 6.48 -14.20 10.15
N ASP A 56 6.06 -15.33 10.74
CA ASP A 56 4.66 -15.58 11.13
C ASP A 56 4.13 -14.51 12.13
N GLU A 57 4.90 -14.08 13.14
CA GLU A 57 4.45 -13.04 14.08
C GLU A 57 4.35 -11.65 13.41
N ALA A 58 5.26 -11.35 12.48
CA ALA A 58 5.22 -10.11 11.70
C ALA A 58 4.02 -10.10 10.73
N GLU A 59 3.75 -11.21 10.07
CA GLU A 59 2.57 -11.41 9.22
C GLU A 59 1.28 -11.27 10.02
N VAL A 60 1.18 -11.88 11.21
CA VAL A 60 0.02 -11.72 12.10
C VAL A 60 -0.17 -10.26 12.51
N ALA A 61 0.90 -9.52 12.79
CA ALA A 61 0.82 -8.10 13.10
C ALA A 61 0.33 -7.27 11.91
N ILE A 62 0.76 -7.60 10.69
CA ILE A 62 0.30 -6.96 9.45
C ILE A 62 -1.19 -7.25 9.23
N LEU A 63 -1.61 -8.51 9.29
CA LEU A 63 -3.00 -8.92 9.10
C LEU A 63 -3.94 -8.29 10.12
N ARG A 64 -3.52 -8.22 11.39
CA ARG A 64 -4.30 -7.55 12.45
C ARG A 64 -4.44 -6.06 12.19
N ALA A 65 -3.40 -5.41 11.67
CA ALA A 65 -3.45 -4.00 11.31
C ALA A 65 -4.35 -3.75 10.11
N ILE A 66 -4.37 -4.66 9.12
CA ILE A 66 -5.29 -4.60 7.97
C ILE A 66 -6.74 -4.73 8.47
N GLU A 67 -7.06 -5.77 9.24
CA GLU A 67 -8.40 -6.03 9.77
C GLU A 67 -8.93 -4.85 10.60
N GLU A 68 -8.09 -4.26 11.46
CA GLU A 68 -8.49 -3.10 12.27
C GLU A 68 -8.82 -1.89 11.39
N LEU A 69 -8.04 -1.64 10.33
CA LEU A 69 -8.26 -0.53 9.42
C LEU A 69 -9.50 -0.75 8.52
N GLU A 70 -9.75 -1.99 8.09
CA GLU A 70 -10.99 -2.36 7.39
C GLU A 70 -12.22 -2.15 8.26
N TRP A 71 -12.17 -2.57 9.53
CA TRP A 71 -13.24 -2.28 10.49
C TRP A 71 -13.47 -0.78 10.65
N VAL A 72 -12.41 0.04 10.71
CA VAL A 72 -12.55 1.50 10.77
C VAL A 72 -13.27 2.06 9.53
N LEU A 73 -12.96 1.56 8.32
CA LEU A 73 -13.66 1.97 7.10
C LEU A 73 -15.15 1.61 7.15
N GLU A 74 -15.49 0.40 7.58
CA GLU A 74 -16.89 -0.02 7.76
C GLU A 74 -17.64 0.90 8.75
N GLN A 75 -16.96 1.34 9.81
CA GLN A 75 -17.53 2.27 10.78
C GLN A 75 -17.74 3.68 10.20
N HIS A 76 -16.88 4.14 9.28
CA HIS A 76 -17.08 5.39 8.54
C HIS A 76 -18.31 5.28 7.62
N ASP A 77 -18.40 4.23 6.81
CA ASP A 77 -19.55 3.97 5.93
C ASP A 77 -20.87 3.88 6.73
N ALA A 78 -20.86 3.21 7.88
CA ALA A 78 -22.03 3.09 8.75
C ALA A 78 -22.42 4.43 9.40
N ALA A 79 -21.46 5.30 9.72
CA ALA A 79 -21.71 6.62 10.30
C ALA A 79 -22.33 7.58 9.27
N ASP A 80 -21.89 7.53 8.02
CA ASP A 80 -22.49 8.31 6.93
C ASP A 80 -23.90 7.81 6.57
N GLY A 81 -24.17 6.50 6.72
CA GLY A 81 -25.47 5.88 6.44
C GLY A 81 -26.60 6.17 7.44
N PHE A 82 -26.31 6.61 8.67
CA PHE A 82 -27.35 6.83 9.70
C PHE A 82 -28.17 8.12 9.51
N THR A 83 -27.75 9.03 8.63
CA THR A 83 -28.37 10.38 8.51
C THR A 83 -29.39 10.55 7.37
N THR A 84 -29.87 9.47 6.75
CA THR A 84 -30.99 9.45 5.78
C THR A 84 -32.22 8.77 6.36
#